data_AF-U2GI31-F1
#
_entry.id   AF-U2GI31-F1
#
_cell.length_a   1.000
_cell.length_b   1.000
_cell.length_c   1.000
_cell.angle_alpha   90.00
_cell.angle_beta   90.00
_cell.angle_gamma   90.00
#
_symmetry.space_group_name_H-M   'P 1'
#
loop_
_entity.id
_entity.type
_entity.pdbx_description
1 polymer ?
#
loop_
_entity_poly.entity_id
_entity_poly.type
_entity_poly.pdbx_seq_one_letter_code
_entity_poly.pdbx_strand_id
1 'polypeptide(L)'
;MSKIYFIRHSKAVDENKDGAKDALRELSQKGKEDAKFMANRLKMYDVMPGAIFSSSAKRCEQTAKIITKTLKFKEETSLIDELYDISFEDLLKFVKNIDESLDEIFIITHNPSITEICEYLSDSSIDNIPTSGIFCVEFGCKFSELKEGSAKALFFDHPKKHQR
;
A
#
# COMPACT_ATOMS: atom_id res chain seq x y z
N MET A 1 13.81 -9.53 -10.68
CA MET A 1 13.86 -9.13 -9.25
C MET A 1 12.49 -8.61 -8.93
N SER A 2 11.86 -9.14 -7.90
CA SER A 2 10.47 -8.80 -7.58
C SER A 2 10.42 -7.58 -6.66
N LYS A 3 9.37 -6.78 -6.76
CA LYS A 3 9.14 -5.58 -5.94
C LYS A 3 7.76 -5.61 -5.32
N ILE A 4 7.68 -5.12 -4.09
CA ILE A 4 6.40 -4.83 -3.44
C ILE A 4 6.35 -3.34 -3.12
N TYR A 5 5.23 -2.73 -3.48
CA TYR A 5 4.88 -1.37 -3.13
C TYR A 5 3.83 -1.44 -2.02
N PHE A 6 4.28 -1.15 -0.80
CA PHE A 6 3.42 -1.00 0.35
C PHE A 6 2.83 0.41 0.36
N ILE A 7 1.52 0.50 0.19
CA ILE A 7 0.78 1.76 0.07
C ILE A 7 -0.18 1.90 1.25
N ARG A 8 0.03 2.91 2.10
CA ARG A 8 -0.98 3.24 3.11
C ARG A 8 -2.14 3.95 2.41
N HIS A 9 -3.37 3.58 2.77
CA HIS A 9 -4.55 4.26 2.25
C HIS A 9 -4.50 5.79 2.38
N SER A 10 -5.23 6.47 1.51
CA SER A 10 -5.31 7.92 1.51
C SER A 10 -6.20 8.45 2.64
N LYS A 11 -6.13 9.75 2.92
CA LYS A 11 -6.82 10.38 4.05
C LYS A 11 -8.34 10.16 3.97
N ALA A 12 -8.90 9.46 4.94
CA ALA A 12 -10.35 9.29 5.12
C ALA A 12 -11.00 10.54 5.73
N VAL A 13 -12.31 10.68 5.59
CA VAL A 13 -13.09 11.61 6.42
C VAL A 13 -13.03 11.15 7.88
N ASP A 14 -13.10 12.10 8.81
CA ASP A 14 -13.20 11.77 10.22
C ASP A 14 -14.52 11.05 10.49
N GLU A 15 -14.58 10.30 11.59
CA GLU A 15 -15.84 9.69 12.01
C GLU A 15 -16.86 10.82 12.23
N ASN A 16 -17.93 10.82 11.45
CA ASN A 16 -19.05 11.71 11.75
C ASN A 16 -19.62 11.31 13.13
N LYS A 17 -20.13 12.29 13.87
CA LYS A 17 -20.82 12.08 15.16
C LYS A 17 -22.01 11.09 15.09
N ASP A 18 -22.42 10.71 13.87
CA ASP A 18 -23.53 9.79 13.58
C ASP A 18 -23.13 8.29 13.56
N GLY A 19 -21.91 7.94 13.97
CA GLY A 19 -21.55 6.53 14.24
C GLY A 19 -21.35 5.66 13.00
N ALA A 20 -20.86 6.24 11.89
CA ALA A 20 -20.47 5.44 10.73
C ALA A 20 -19.36 4.45 11.12
N LYS A 21 -19.56 3.16 10.81
CA LYS A 21 -18.56 2.09 11.06
C LYS A 21 -17.23 2.47 10.40
N ASP A 22 -16.11 2.34 11.12
CA ASP A 22 -14.77 2.75 10.63
C ASP A 22 -14.45 2.21 9.22
N ALA A 23 -14.79 0.95 8.95
CA ALA A 23 -14.58 0.31 7.65
C ALA A 23 -15.31 0.99 6.47
N LEU A 24 -16.40 1.72 6.73
CA LEU A 24 -17.19 2.43 5.72
C LEU A 24 -16.74 3.86 5.49
N ARG A 25 -15.74 4.36 6.25
CA ARG A 25 -15.23 5.72 6.07
C ARG A 25 -14.64 5.91 4.68
N GLU A 26 -15.20 6.87 3.95
CA GLU A 26 -14.73 7.24 2.62
C GLU A 26 -13.49 8.14 2.68
N LEU A 27 -12.80 8.28 1.55
CA LEU A 27 -11.76 9.27 1.36
C LEU A 27 -12.32 10.69 1.46
N SER A 28 -11.62 11.52 2.22
CA SER A 28 -11.80 12.97 2.18
C SER A 28 -11.45 13.52 0.79
N GLN A 29 -11.91 14.73 0.47
CA GLN A 29 -11.55 15.40 -0.79
C GLN A 29 -10.03 15.50 -0.96
N LYS A 30 -9.32 15.92 0.10
CA LYS A 30 -7.85 15.95 0.11
C LYS A 30 -7.24 14.57 -0.10
N GLY A 31 -7.81 13.53 0.49
CA GLY A 31 -7.36 12.15 0.30
C GLY A 31 -7.50 11.67 -1.14
N LYS A 32 -8.58 12.05 -1.83
CA LYS A 32 -8.77 11.74 -3.27
C LYS A 32 -7.71 12.43 -4.13
N GLU A 33 -7.40 13.70 -3.82
CA GLU A 33 -6.35 14.47 -4.50
C GLU A 33 -4.97 13.87 -4.27
N ASP A 34 -4.66 13.49 -3.03
CA ASP A 34 -3.38 12.86 -2.67
C ASP A 34 -3.20 11.49 -3.32
N ALA A 35 -4.25 10.65 -3.33
CA ALA A 35 -4.25 9.37 -4.05
C ALA A 35 -3.92 9.59 -5.54
N LYS A 36 -4.58 10.57 -6.18
CA LYS A 36 -4.38 10.87 -7.60
C LYS A 36 -2.97 11.43 -7.84
N PHE A 37 -2.49 12.30 -6.96
CA PHE A 37 -1.13 12.84 -7.05
C PHE A 37 -0.09 11.72 -7.00
N MET A 38 -0.16 10.85 -5.99
CA MET A 38 0.79 9.74 -5.84
C MET A 38 0.67 8.71 -6.96
N ALA A 39 -0.53 8.45 -7.48
CA ALA A 39 -0.72 7.60 -8.64
C ALA A 39 -0.07 8.16 -9.92
N ASN A 40 -0.10 9.49 -10.12
CA ASN A 40 0.62 10.11 -11.23
C ASN A 40 2.14 10.03 -11.06
N ARG A 41 2.64 9.99 -9.81
CA ARG A 41 4.07 9.77 -9.55
C ARG A 41 4.48 8.35 -9.92
N LEU A 42 3.72 7.34 -9.51
CA LEU A 42 3.93 5.96 -9.97
C LEU A 42 3.97 5.87 -11.50
N LYS A 43 3.02 6.53 -12.17
CA LYS A 43 2.98 6.61 -13.64
C LYS A 43 4.20 7.30 -14.25
N MET A 44 4.69 8.37 -13.62
CA MET A 44 5.86 9.11 -14.09
C MET A 44 7.15 8.27 -14.04
N TYR A 45 7.23 7.32 -13.11
CA TYR A 45 8.33 6.37 -12.99
C TYR A 45 8.06 5.05 -13.74
N ASP A 46 7.05 5.02 -14.62
CA ASP A 46 6.65 3.84 -15.40
C ASP A 46 6.37 2.59 -14.54
N VAL A 47 5.88 2.79 -13.31
CA VAL A 47 5.49 1.69 -12.42
C VAL A 47 4.13 1.14 -12.83
N MET A 48 4.07 -0.17 -13.07
CA MET A 48 2.84 -0.91 -13.36
C MET A 48 2.86 -2.24 -12.60
N PRO A 49 1.96 -2.45 -11.63
CA PRO A 49 1.88 -3.73 -10.94
C PRO A 49 1.30 -4.81 -11.86
N GLY A 50 1.69 -6.06 -11.60
CA GLY A 50 1.00 -7.26 -12.11
C GLY A 50 -0.21 -7.65 -11.25
N ALA A 51 -0.23 -7.27 -9.97
CA ALA A 51 -1.38 -7.50 -9.09
C ALA A 51 -1.52 -6.40 -8.03
N ILE A 52 -2.76 -6.17 -7.59
CA ILE A 52 -3.08 -5.21 -6.54
C ILE A 52 -3.96 -5.89 -5.50
N PHE A 53 -3.44 -5.98 -4.28
CA PHE A 53 -4.14 -6.46 -3.11
C PHE A 53 -4.49 -5.26 -2.23
N SER A 54 -5.76 -5.11 -1.87
CA SER A 54 -6.23 -4.00 -1.06
C SER A 54 -7.10 -4.51 0.07
N SER A 55 -6.98 -3.91 1.25
CA SER A 55 -8.02 -4.01 2.26
C SER A 55 -9.39 -3.67 1.66
N SER A 56 -10.43 -4.39 2.09
CA SER A 56 -11.82 -4.15 1.71
C SER A 56 -12.44 -2.89 2.34
N ALA A 57 -11.76 -2.23 3.29
CA ALA A 57 -12.24 -0.97 3.84
C ALA A 57 -12.39 0.10 2.76
N LYS A 58 -13.43 0.93 2.88
CA LYS A 58 -13.84 1.84 1.82
C LYS A 58 -12.76 2.81 1.39
N ARG A 59 -11.97 3.30 2.35
CA ARG A 59 -10.79 4.16 2.11
C ARG A 59 -9.67 3.47 1.34
N CYS A 60 -9.46 2.17 1.53
CA CYS A 60 -8.47 1.37 0.80
C CYS A 60 -8.97 1.09 -0.62
N GLU A 61 -10.20 0.60 -0.76
CA GLU A 61 -10.87 0.36 -2.04
C GLU A 61 -10.85 1.64 -2.92
N GLN A 62 -11.24 2.79 -2.36
CA GLN A 62 -11.22 4.06 -3.09
C GLN A 62 -9.80 4.52 -3.45
N THR A 63 -8.80 4.27 -2.59
CA THR A 63 -7.39 4.55 -2.89
C THR A 63 -6.93 3.70 -4.07
N ALA A 64 -7.17 2.38 -4.01
CA ALA A 64 -6.85 1.45 -5.08
C ALA A 64 -7.50 1.85 -6.40
N LYS A 65 -8.81 2.17 -6.38
CA LYS A 65 -9.57 2.59 -7.56
C LYS A 65 -9.02 3.85 -8.23
N ILE A 66 -8.52 4.81 -7.45
CA ILE A 66 -7.88 6.02 -8.00
C ILE A 66 -6.54 5.66 -8.65
N ILE A 67 -5.76 4.80 -8.01
CA ILE A 67 -4.48 4.32 -8.54
C ILE A 67 -4.70 3.55 -9.86
N THR A 68 -5.57 2.54 -9.86
CA THR A 68 -5.84 1.70 -11.05
C THR A 68 -6.32 2.54 -12.22
N LYS A 69 -7.26 3.46 -12.00
CA LYS A 69 -7.75 4.38 -13.04
C LYS A 69 -6.64 5.26 -13.60
N THR A 70 -5.72 5.73 -12.77
CA THR A 70 -4.63 6.63 -13.19
C THR A 70 -3.57 5.88 -14.00
N LEU A 71 -3.22 4.68 -13.54
CA LEU A 71 -2.28 3.78 -14.22
C LEU A 71 -2.89 3.12 -15.46
N LYS A 72 -4.22 3.13 -15.61
CA LYS A 72 -4.97 2.33 -16.61
C LYS A 72 -4.72 0.83 -16.43
N PHE A 73 -4.57 0.40 -15.17
CA PHE A 73 -4.48 -1.01 -14.81
C PHE A 73 -5.79 -1.71 -15.20
N LYS A 74 -5.67 -2.85 -15.91
CA LYS A 74 -6.81 -3.49 -16.58
C LYS A 74 -7.43 -4.61 -15.76
N GLU A 75 -6.69 -5.19 -14.83
CA GLU A 75 -7.17 -6.29 -14.01
C GLU A 75 -7.91 -5.76 -12.78
N GLU A 76 -8.66 -6.64 -12.14
CA GLU A 76 -9.40 -6.29 -10.93
C GLU A 76 -8.45 -6.20 -9.73
N THR A 77 -8.77 -5.29 -8.81
CA THR A 77 -8.12 -5.25 -7.50
C THR A 77 -8.70 -6.35 -6.63
N SER A 78 -7.86 -7.21 -6.06
CA SER A 78 -8.29 -8.19 -5.07
C SER A 78 -8.55 -7.49 -3.74
N LEU A 79 -9.82 -7.43 -3.34
CA LEU A 79 -10.24 -6.90 -2.04
C LEU A 79 -10.18 -8.03 -1.02
N ILE A 80 -9.42 -7.81 0.06
CA ILE A 80 -9.11 -8.81 1.08
C ILE A 80 -9.52 -8.25 2.43
N ASP A 81 -10.46 -8.91 3.10
CA ASP A 81 -10.98 -8.47 4.40
C ASP A 81 -9.90 -8.54 5.48
N GLU A 82 -9.05 -9.55 5.42
CA GLU A 82 -7.95 -9.79 6.35
C GLU A 82 -6.98 -8.61 6.38
N LEU A 83 -6.79 -7.88 5.26
CA LEU A 83 -5.90 -6.73 5.17
C LEU A 83 -6.42 -5.48 5.92
N TYR A 84 -7.64 -5.48 6.46
CA TYR A 84 -8.21 -4.32 7.19
C TYR A 84 -7.60 -4.09 8.57
N ASP A 85 -7.45 -5.15 9.35
CA ASP A 85 -6.92 -5.13 10.72
C ASP A 85 -5.85 -6.21 10.86
N ILE A 86 -5.01 -6.33 9.83
CA ILE A 86 -3.98 -7.36 9.75
C ILE A 86 -2.86 -7.05 10.74
N SER A 87 -2.39 -8.06 11.45
CA SER A 87 -1.17 -7.98 12.26
C SER A 87 0.08 -7.94 11.36
N PHE A 88 1.23 -7.54 11.91
CA PHE A 88 2.50 -7.66 11.20
C PHE A 88 2.80 -9.12 10.79
N GLU A 89 2.61 -10.06 11.71
CA GLU A 89 2.89 -11.48 11.48
C GLU A 89 2.02 -12.05 10.36
N ASP A 90 0.74 -11.68 10.33
CA ASP A 90 -0.19 -12.15 9.32
C ASP A 90 0.03 -11.44 7.97
N LEU A 91 0.45 -10.17 7.98
CA LEU A 91 0.84 -9.48 6.75
C LEU A 91 2.11 -10.09 6.16
N LEU A 92 3.09 -10.47 6.99
CA LEU A 92 4.28 -11.18 6.54
C LEU A 92 3.90 -12.55 5.94
N LYS A 93 3.03 -13.32 6.61
CA LYS A 93 2.51 -14.59 6.06
C LYS A 93 1.76 -14.38 4.74
N PHE A 94 0.95 -13.33 4.66
CA PHE A 94 0.22 -12.99 3.44
C PHE A 94 1.20 -12.78 2.28
N VAL A 95 2.22 -11.93 2.48
CA VAL A 95 3.25 -11.67 1.46
C VAL A 95 4.00 -12.94 1.05
N LYS A 96 4.37 -13.79 2.02
CA LYS A 96 5.07 -15.05 1.76
C LYS A 96 4.29 -16.04 0.88
N ASN A 97 2.97 -15.91 0.84
CA ASN A 97 2.07 -16.79 0.08
C ASN A 97 1.64 -16.20 -1.28
N ILE A 98 2.12 -15.01 -1.66
CA ILE A 98 1.85 -14.45 -2.98
C ILE A 98 2.59 -15.27 -4.05
N ASP A 99 1.95 -15.44 -5.22
CA ASP A 99 2.54 -16.11 -6.37
C ASP A 99 3.88 -15.47 -6.78
N GLU A 100 4.92 -16.31 -6.89
CA GLU A 100 6.27 -15.92 -7.28
C GLU A 100 6.37 -15.49 -8.76
N SER A 101 5.32 -15.72 -9.57
CA SER A 101 5.26 -15.26 -10.97
C SER A 101 5.07 -13.75 -11.13
N LEU A 102 4.73 -13.04 -10.05
CA LEU A 102 4.44 -11.61 -10.06
C LEU A 102 5.70 -10.77 -9.76
N ASP A 103 6.14 -9.98 -10.74
CA ASP A 103 7.33 -9.13 -10.60
C ASP A 103 7.09 -7.85 -9.79
N GLU A 104 5.92 -7.20 -9.94
CA GLU A 104 5.59 -5.97 -9.22
C GLU A 104 4.19 -6.07 -8.61
N ILE A 105 4.08 -5.91 -7.29
CA ILE A 105 2.81 -6.04 -6.57
C ILE A 105 2.54 -4.80 -5.74
N PHE A 106 1.29 -4.36 -5.72
CA PHE A 106 0.85 -3.32 -4.78
C PHE A 106 0.06 -3.95 -3.63
N ILE A 107 0.37 -3.54 -2.41
CA ILE A 107 -0.38 -3.91 -1.21
C ILE A 107 -0.88 -2.62 -0.55
N ILE A 108 -2.21 -2.48 -0.45
CA ILE A 108 -2.87 -1.29 0.07
C ILE A 108 -3.54 -1.63 1.40
N THR A 109 -2.98 -1.14 2.51
CA THR A 109 -3.45 -1.47 3.87
C THR A 109 -3.20 -0.31 4.85
N HIS A 110 -3.15 -0.60 6.15
CA HIS A 110 -3.23 0.34 7.26
C HIS A 110 -1.95 0.29 8.11
N ASN A 111 -1.73 1.37 8.86
CA ASN A 111 -0.80 1.33 9.99
C ASN A 111 -1.49 0.61 11.17
N PRO A 112 -0.70 -0.02 12.07
CA PRO A 112 0.76 0.01 12.13
C PRO A 112 1.45 -0.98 11.19
N SER A 113 0.79 -2.08 10.81
CA SER A 113 1.46 -3.25 10.21
C SER A 113 2.13 -3.00 8.87
N ILE A 114 1.65 -2.05 8.07
CA ILE A 114 2.37 -1.65 6.85
C ILE A 114 3.71 -0.97 7.13
N THR A 115 3.83 -0.24 8.23
CA THR A 115 5.10 0.38 8.65
C THR A 115 6.02 -0.71 9.19
N GLU A 116 5.51 -1.55 10.09
CA GLU A 116 6.25 -2.64 10.72
C GLU A 116 6.84 -3.60 9.69
N ILE A 117 6.08 -4.01 8.66
CA ILE A 117 6.61 -4.89 7.62
C ILE A 117 7.68 -4.21 6.76
N CYS A 118 7.58 -2.91 6.51
CA CYS A 118 8.59 -2.18 5.74
C CYS A 118 9.91 -2.07 6.51
N GLU A 119 9.85 -1.80 7.82
CA GLU A 119 11.01 -1.75 8.72
C GLU A 119 11.58 -3.13 9.05
N TYR A 120 10.76 -4.18 9.00
CA TYR A 120 11.23 -5.55 9.19
C TYR A 120 11.96 -6.06 7.94
N LEU A 121 11.33 -5.90 6.76
CA LEU A 121 11.89 -6.43 5.51
C LEU A 121 13.11 -5.63 5.03
N SER A 122 13.19 -4.35 5.38
CA SER A 122 14.31 -3.48 5.03
C SER A 122 14.93 -2.88 6.30
N ASP A 123 16.24 -2.65 6.33
CA ASP A 123 16.92 -2.00 7.46
C ASP A 123 16.61 -0.49 7.59
N SER A 124 15.37 -0.08 7.28
CA SER A 124 14.90 1.31 7.31
C SER A 124 14.23 1.63 8.64
N SER A 125 14.30 2.89 9.05
CA SER A 125 13.53 3.45 10.18
C SER A 125 12.59 4.52 9.61
N ILE A 126 11.29 4.24 9.66
CA ILE A 126 10.22 5.01 9.00
C ILE A 126 9.31 5.67 10.04
N ASP A 127 9.18 5.08 11.23
CA ASP A 127 8.29 5.42 12.36
C ASP A 127 6.80 5.35 12.04
N ASN A 128 6.37 5.96 10.93
CA ASN A 128 5.00 5.96 10.46
C ASN A 128 4.94 6.30 8.97
N ILE A 129 4.42 5.38 8.15
CA ILE A 129 4.02 5.70 6.77
C ILE A 129 2.79 6.62 6.83
N PRO A 130 2.82 7.86 6.31
CA PRO A 130 1.67 8.76 6.30
C PRO A 130 0.60 8.28 5.29
N THR A 131 -0.61 8.83 5.36
CA THR A 131 -1.67 8.54 4.39
C THR A 131 -1.20 8.83 2.96
N SER A 132 -1.54 7.95 2.01
CA SER A 132 -1.04 7.96 0.63
C SER A 132 0.47 7.77 0.51
N GLY A 133 1.16 7.34 1.58
CA GLY A 133 2.58 7.00 1.53
C GLY A 133 2.79 5.69 0.77
N ILE A 134 3.85 5.65 -0.03
CA ILE A 134 4.29 4.50 -0.84
C ILE A 134 5.71 4.17 -0.42
N PHE A 135 5.91 2.95 0.05
CA PHE A 135 7.22 2.39 0.36
C PHE A 135 7.48 1.22 -0.57
N CYS A 136 8.57 1.28 -1.33
CA CYS A 136 8.94 0.24 -2.28
C CYS A 136 10.16 -0.52 -1.80
N VAL A 137 10.04 -1.85 -1.76
CA VAL A 137 11.14 -2.77 -1.50
C VAL A 137 11.37 -3.69 -2.68
N GLU A 138 12.63 -4.05 -2.90
CA GLU A 138 13.07 -5.02 -3.89
C GLU A 138 13.65 -6.26 -3.19
N PHE A 139 13.33 -7.44 -3.72
CA PHE A 139 13.74 -8.72 -3.17
C PHE A 139 14.74 -9.41 -4.11
N GLY A 140 15.81 -9.93 -3.51
CA GLY A 140 16.75 -10.84 -4.18
C GLY A 140 16.43 -12.33 -3.98
N CYS A 141 15.42 -12.63 -3.15
CA CYS A 141 14.98 -13.97 -2.81
C CYS A 141 13.50 -14.18 -3.15
N LYS A 142 13.01 -15.41 -2.98
CA LYS A 142 11.60 -15.73 -3.12
C LYS A 142 10.76 -15.09 -2.01
N PHE A 143 9.48 -14.84 -2.28
CA PHE A 143 8.56 -14.35 -1.25
C PHE A 143 8.43 -15.33 -0.09
N SER A 144 8.45 -16.63 -0.35
CA SER A 144 8.42 -17.68 0.68
C SER A 144 9.61 -17.62 1.65
N GLU A 145 10.74 -17.03 1.24
CA GLU A 145 12.00 -16.96 1.99
C GLU A 145 12.19 -15.64 2.75
N LEU A 146 11.21 -14.73 2.72
CA LEU A 146 11.33 -13.41 3.34
C LEU A 146 11.62 -13.49 4.83
N LYS A 147 12.51 -12.63 5.29
CA LYS A 147 12.94 -12.51 6.68
C LYS A 147 13.43 -11.10 6.93
N GLU A 148 13.82 -10.83 8.17
CA GLU A 148 14.42 -9.55 8.54
C GLU A 148 15.59 -9.19 7.62
N GLY A 149 15.59 -7.96 7.11
CA GLY A 149 16.63 -7.44 6.21
C GLY A 149 16.75 -8.17 4.86
N SER A 150 15.76 -9.00 4.46
CA SER A 150 15.82 -9.73 3.19
C SER A 150 15.47 -8.90 1.96
N ALA A 151 15.10 -7.63 2.14
CA ALA A 151 14.70 -6.73 1.08
C ALA A 151 15.47 -5.41 1.14
N LYS A 152 15.69 -4.81 -0.03
CA LYS A 152 16.31 -3.50 -0.15
C LYS A 152 15.22 -2.44 -0.33
N ALA A 153 15.21 -1.42 0.53
CA ALA A 153 14.38 -0.25 0.30
C ALA A 153 14.84 0.50 -0.96
N LEU A 154 13.95 0.68 -1.93
CA LEU A 154 14.23 1.43 -3.16
C LEU A 154 13.86 2.91 -3.00
N PHE A 155 12.65 3.18 -2.48
CA PHE A 155 12.24 4.54 -2.17
C PHE A 155 11.10 4.57 -1.15
N PHE A 156 10.96 5.74 -0.51
CA PHE A 156 9.82 6.09 0.32
C PHE A 156 9.30 7.47 -0.10
N ASP A 157 8.05 7.54 -0.50
CA ASP A 157 7.45 8.77 -1.01
C ASP A 157 6.04 9.00 -0.46
N HIS A 158 5.66 10.27 -0.30
CA HIS A 158 4.36 10.65 0.21
C HIS A 158 4.02 12.11 -0.13
N PRO A 159 2.73 12.51 -0.13
CA PRO A 159 2.32 13.84 -0.58
C PRO A 159 3.05 15.00 0.10
N LYS A 160 3.28 14.91 1.42
CA LYS A 160 3.96 15.97 2.18
C LYS A 160 5.41 16.25 1.76
N LYS A 161 6.11 15.34 1.06
CA LYS A 161 7.46 15.63 0.52
C LYS A 161 7.45 16.63 -0.64
N HIS A 162 6.27 16.92 -1.18
CA HIS A 162 6.09 17.73 -2.41
C HIS A 162 5.27 18.98 -2.18
N GLN A 163 4.84 19.24 -0.94
CA GLN A 163 4.15 20.47 -0.57
C GLN A 163 5.22 21.51 -0.27
N ARG A 164 5.22 22.61 -1.04
CA ARG A 164 6.04 23.79 -0.78
C ARG A 164 5.37 24.68 0.26
#